data_AF-A0A401SWD9-F1
#
_entry.id   AF-A0A401SWD9-F1
#
_cell.length_a   1.000
_cell.length_b   1.000
_cell.length_c   1.000
_cell.angle_alpha   90.00
_cell.angle_beta   90.00
_cell.angle_gamma   90.00
#
_symmetry.space_group_name_H-M   'P 1'
#
loop_
_entity.id
_entity.type
_entity.pdbx_description
1 polymer ?
#
loop_
_entity_poly.entity_id
_entity_poly.type
_entity_poly.pdbx_seq_one_letter_code
_entity_poly.pdbx_strand_id
1 'polypeptide(L)'
;IVESNPRKFKIETAELQERKAFVLRMRQTVKEMKDHITSPAAVAFGERRNRQSLLGGIEDQHKPMDRYRRLDQELENVNSQYIEEQGAQQQLIMEQQDDQLDLVLGSSAVLKSMSTQIGNELEEQAVMLDEFSHELDNTHSRLDSTLKKLAKVSHMTSARRQWCVIVILLIILIMVLILLFTL
;
A
#
# COMPACT_ATOMS: atom_id res chain seq x y z
N ILE A 1 -8.12 26.14 17.20
CA ILE A 1 -6.82 26.35 16.50
C ILE A 1 -6.88 25.85 15.06
N VAL A 2 -7.29 24.61 14.79
CA VAL A 2 -7.50 24.10 13.40
C VAL A 2 -8.71 24.75 12.72
N GLU A 3 -9.75 25.09 13.49
CA GLU A 3 -10.97 25.74 13.00
C GLU A 3 -10.76 27.18 12.52
N SER A 4 -9.69 27.84 12.97
CA SER A 4 -9.46 29.27 12.74
C SER A 4 -8.71 29.55 11.44
N ASN A 5 -8.11 28.54 10.79
CA ASN A 5 -7.37 28.74 9.53
C ASN A 5 -7.30 27.48 8.63
N PRO A 6 -8.40 27.13 7.94
CA PRO A 6 -8.50 25.91 7.11
C PRO A 6 -7.49 25.86 5.95
N ARG A 7 -7.12 27.03 5.40
CA ARG A 7 -6.16 27.14 4.28
C ARG A 7 -4.73 26.77 4.66
N LYS A 8 -4.34 26.93 5.94
CA LYS A 8 -2.97 26.63 6.39
C LYS A 8 -2.70 25.12 6.48
N PHE A 9 -3.74 24.29 6.63
CA PHE A 9 -3.59 22.85 6.88
C PHE A 9 -4.11 21.94 5.76
N LYS A 10 -4.65 22.49 4.65
CA LYS A 10 -5.23 21.71 3.54
C LYS A 10 -6.28 20.68 4.00
N ILE A 11 -7.00 20.99 5.08
CA ILE A 11 -8.03 20.10 5.63
C ILE A 11 -9.35 20.45 4.95
N GLU A 12 -9.94 19.47 4.27
CA GLU A 12 -11.23 19.58 3.60
C GLU A 12 -12.35 19.74 4.64
N THR A 13 -13.39 20.52 4.33
CA THR A 13 -14.50 20.79 5.26
C THR A 13 -15.24 19.52 5.69
N ALA A 14 -15.24 18.50 4.82
CA ALA A 14 -15.78 17.17 5.09
C ALA A 14 -14.99 16.44 6.19
N GLU A 15 -13.65 16.46 6.14
CA GLU A 15 -12.79 15.83 7.13
C GLU A 15 -12.96 16.45 8.52
N LEU A 16 -13.23 17.76 8.57
CA LEU A 16 -13.46 18.48 9.81
C LEU A 16 -14.79 18.08 10.47
N GLN A 17 -15.82 17.79 9.68
CA GLN A 17 -17.09 17.26 10.18
C GLN A 17 -16.95 15.82 10.69
N GLU A 18 -16.18 14.98 9.99
CA GLU A 18 -15.91 13.61 10.40
C GLU A 18 -15.15 13.57 11.74
N ARG A 19 -14.10 14.40 11.88
CA ARG A 19 -13.35 14.53 13.13
C ARG A 19 -14.23 15.02 14.29
N LYS A 20 -15.19 15.91 14.04
CA LYS A 20 -16.17 16.34 15.05
C LYS A 20 -17.09 15.19 15.47
N ALA A 21 -17.62 14.44 14.50
CA ALA A 21 -18.47 13.29 14.77
C ALA A 21 -17.73 12.21 15.58
N PHE A 22 -16.47 11.96 15.25
CA PHE A 22 -15.62 11.01 15.97
C PHE A 22 -15.40 11.43 17.43
N VAL A 23 -15.02 12.69 17.68
CA VAL A 23 -14.77 13.20 19.03
C VAL A 23 -16.05 13.14 19.88
N LEU A 24 -17.21 13.43 19.30
CA LEU A 24 -18.50 13.31 20.00
C LEU A 24 -18.82 11.87 20.40
N ARG A 25 -18.61 10.91 19.50
CA ARG A 25 -18.79 9.47 19.80
C ARG A 25 -17.87 9.00 20.91
N MET A 26 -16.58 9.33 20.82
CA MET A 26 -15.60 8.91 21.82
C MET A 26 -15.92 9.46 23.22
N ARG A 27 -16.34 10.74 23.27
CA ARG A 27 -16.78 11.37 24.52
C ARG A 27 -18.02 10.68 25.11
N GLN A 28 -18.92 10.17 24.28
CA GLN A 28 -20.10 9.44 24.73
C GLN A 28 -19.75 8.05 25.28
N THR A 29 -18.90 7.29 24.58
CA THR A 29 -18.44 5.97 25.05
C THR A 29 -17.71 6.05 26.39
N VAL A 30 -16.83 7.05 26.57
CA VAL A 30 -16.13 7.26 27.86
C VAL A 30 -17.11 7.60 28.98
N LYS A 31 -18.18 8.33 28.67
CA LYS A 31 -19.22 8.66 29.65
C LYS A 31 -20.01 7.41 30.07
N GLU A 32 -20.41 6.58 29.12
CA GLU A 32 -21.10 5.32 29.39
C GLU A 32 -20.23 4.37 30.24
N MET A 33 -18.95 4.20 29.88
CA MET A 33 -18.03 3.38 30.69
C MET A 33 -17.89 3.93 32.12
N LYS A 34 -17.77 5.24 32.28
CA LYS A 34 -17.71 5.87 33.61
C LYS A 34 -18.99 5.58 34.41
N ASP A 35 -20.16 5.69 33.79
CA ASP A 35 -21.44 5.45 34.44
C ASP A 35 -21.62 3.97 34.84
N HIS A 36 -21.11 3.03 34.05
CA HIS A 36 -21.09 1.60 34.39
C HIS A 36 -20.18 1.28 35.58
N ILE A 37 -18.99 1.90 35.65
CA ILE A 37 -18.00 1.65 36.71
C ILE A 37 -18.39 2.34 38.02
N THR A 38 -19.01 3.52 37.94
CA THR A 38 -19.38 4.30 39.13
C THR A 38 -20.82 4.03 39.61
N SER A 39 -21.47 2.99 39.07
CA SER A 39 -22.79 2.56 39.53
C SER A 39 -22.77 2.31 41.05
N PRO A 40 -23.54 3.08 41.85
CA PRO A 40 -23.52 3.02 43.32
C PRO A 40 -23.77 1.62 43.90
N ALA A 41 -24.45 0.75 43.15
CA ALA A 41 -24.73 -0.62 43.54
C ALA A 41 -23.46 -1.50 43.58
N ALA A 42 -22.53 -1.33 42.64
CA ALA A 42 -21.31 -2.13 42.56
C ALA A 42 -20.35 -1.81 43.72
N VAL A 43 -20.25 -0.52 44.05
CA VAL A 43 -19.39 -0.04 45.15
C VAL A 43 -19.96 -0.43 46.52
N ALA A 44 -21.29 -0.34 46.70
CA ALA A 44 -21.97 -0.72 47.94
C ALA A 44 -21.91 -2.23 48.22
N PHE A 45 -21.90 -3.08 47.18
CA PHE A 45 -21.73 -4.53 47.34
C PHE A 45 -20.31 -4.90 47.82
N GLY A 46 -19.28 -4.23 47.30
CA GLY A 46 -17.89 -4.43 47.73
C GLY A 46 -17.64 -4.06 49.20
N GLU A 47 -18.20 -2.93 49.65
CA GLU A 47 -18.06 -2.45 51.02
C GLU A 47 -18.76 -3.32 52.07
N ARG A 48 -19.87 -3.98 51.70
CA ARG A 48 -20.60 -4.90 52.58
C ARG A 48 -19.82 -6.21 52.80
N ARG A 49 -19.21 -6.75 51.73
CA ARG A 49 -18.41 -7.98 51.80
C ARG A 49 -17.15 -7.79 52.64
N ASN A 50 -16.50 -6.63 52.52
CA ASN A 50 -15.29 -6.33 53.31
C ASN A 50 -15.59 -6.21 54.81
N ARG A 51 -16.74 -5.64 55.18
CA ARG A 51 -17.14 -5.52 56.60
C ARG A 51 -17.58 -6.84 57.23
N GLN A 52 -18.16 -7.75 56.46
CA GLN A 52 -18.62 -9.04 56.98
C GLN A 52 -17.48 -10.00 57.32
N SER A 53 -16.32 -9.83 56.68
CA SER A 53 -15.11 -10.61 56.97
C SER A 53 -14.42 -10.21 58.28
N LEU A 54 -14.67 -9.02 58.81
CA LEU A 54 -13.96 -8.48 59.99
C LEU A 54 -14.70 -8.69 61.32
N LEU A 55 -15.96 -9.15 61.29
CA LEU A 55 -16.81 -9.25 62.48
C LEU A 55 -17.15 -10.70 62.89
N GLY A 56 -16.66 -11.71 62.16
CA GLY A 56 -16.98 -13.13 62.41
C GLY A 56 -15.85 -13.90 63.12
N GLY A 57 -15.57 -13.61 64.40
CA GLY A 57 -14.54 -14.37 65.11
C GLY A 57 -14.37 -14.06 66.60
N ILE A 58 -15.39 -14.29 67.42
CA ILE A 58 -15.23 -14.45 68.87
C ILE A 58 -16.11 -15.63 69.29
N GLU A 59 -15.57 -16.84 69.24
CA GLU A 59 -15.77 -17.94 70.21
C GLU A 59 -15.19 -19.26 69.67
N ASP A 60 -14.64 -20.03 70.61
CA ASP A 60 -14.11 -21.39 70.54
C ASP A 60 -12.66 -21.68 70.08
N GLN A 61 -11.85 -21.85 71.13
CA GLN A 61 -10.60 -22.58 71.19
C GLN A 61 -10.83 -24.05 70.82
N HIS A 62 -10.28 -24.52 69.69
CA HIS A 62 -9.52 -25.78 69.58
C HIS A 62 -8.94 -25.93 68.15
N LYS A 63 -7.62 -26.17 68.09
CA LYS A 63 -6.76 -26.51 66.93
C LYS A 63 -6.50 -25.44 65.84
N PRO A 64 -5.38 -24.71 65.93
CA PRO A 64 -4.88 -23.86 64.84
C PRO A 64 -4.31 -24.65 63.65
N MET A 65 -3.70 -25.82 63.89
CA MET A 65 -2.92 -26.54 62.86
C MET A 65 -3.76 -27.21 61.76
N ASP A 66 -4.91 -27.81 62.10
CA ASP A 66 -5.77 -28.49 61.11
C ASP A 66 -6.44 -27.51 60.14
N ARG A 67 -6.63 -26.25 60.57
CA ARG A 67 -7.27 -25.20 59.75
C ARG A 67 -6.30 -24.59 58.74
N TYR A 68 -5.04 -24.36 59.13
CA TYR A 68 -3.97 -23.95 58.21
C TYR A 68 -3.67 -25.01 57.16
N ARG A 69 -3.64 -26.29 57.57
CA ARG A 69 -3.34 -27.41 56.66
C ARG A 69 -4.45 -27.64 55.61
N ARG A 70 -5.71 -27.40 55.96
CA ARG A 70 -6.83 -27.39 55.00
C ARG A 70 -6.75 -26.20 54.04
N LEU A 71 -6.36 -25.04 54.53
CA LEU A 71 -6.20 -23.84 53.71
C LEU A 71 -5.08 -24.02 52.67
N ASP A 72 -3.95 -24.63 53.05
CA ASP A 72 -2.87 -24.97 52.12
C ASP A 72 -3.32 -25.97 51.05
N GLN A 73 -4.12 -26.98 51.42
CA GLN A 73 -4.68 -27.95 50.48
C GLN A 73 -5.70 -27.32 49.51
N GLU A 74 -6.52 -26.39 50.00
CA GLU A 74 -7.42 -25.61 49.13
C GLU A 74 -6.62 -24.71 48.18
N LEU A 75 -5.56 -24.08 48.67
CA LEU A 75 -4.69 -23.21 47.87
C LEU A 75 -3.95 -24.01 46.78
N GLU A 76 -3.42 -25.18 47.11
CA GLU A 76 -2.80 -26.09 46.13
C GLU A 76 -3.81 -26.57 45.09
N ASN A 77 -5.02 -26.98 45.48
CA ASN A 77 -6.04 -27.40 44.54
C ASN A 77 -6.48 -26.27 43.59
N VAL A 78 -6.70 -25.06 44.13
CA VAL A 78 -7.05 -23.89 43.31
C VAL A 78 -5.90 -23.52 42.37
N ASN A 79 -4.65 -23.59 42.83
CA ASN A 79 -3.49 -23.33 41.98
C ASN A 79 -3.33 -24.41 40.89
N SER A 80 -3.59 -25.68 41.22
CA SER A 80 -3.57 -26.80 40.27
C SER A 80 -4.60 -26.60 39.18
N GLN A 81 -5.84 -26.27 39.57
CA GLN A 81 -6.95 -26.03 38.66
C GLN A 81 -6.71 -24.79 37.79
N TYR A 82 -6.12 -23.73 38.35
CA TYR A 82 -5.73 -22.54 37.60
C TYR A 82 -4.61 -22.82 36.58
N ILE A 83 -3.62 -23.64 36.94
CA ILE A 83 -2.53 -24.05 36.05
C ILE A 83 -3.07 -24.93 34.92
N GLU A 84 -4.00 -25.84 35.21
CA GLU A 84 -4.61 -26.73 34.22
C GLU A 84 -5.51 -25.94 33.25
N GLU A 85 -6.31 -25.00 33.78
CA GLU A 85 -7.14 -24.09 32.98
C GLU A 85 -6.29 -23.15 32.11
N GLN A 86 -5.20 -22.59 32.65
CA GLN A 86 -4.24 -21.81 31.86
C GLN A 86 -3.55 -22.65 30.80
N GLY A 87 -3.15 -23.89 31.13
CA GLY A 87 -2.50 -24.80 30.19
C GLY A 87 -3.39 -25.13 28.99
N ALA A 88 -4.67 -25.43 29.25
CA ALA A 88 -5.65 -25.66 28.20
C ALA A 88 -5.89 -24.41 27.35
N GLN A 89 -5.97 -23.23 27.97
CA GLN A 89 -6.13 -21.97 27.24
C GLN A 89 -4.90 -21.64 26.38
N GLN A 90 -3.69 -21.92 26.88
CA GLN A 90 -2.44 -21.67 26.16
C GLN A 90 -2.26 -22.63 24.97
N GLN A 91 -2.75 -23.87 25.08
CA GLN A 91 -2.84 -24.82 23.96
C GLN A 91 -3.74 -24.29 22.83
N LEU A 92 -4.92 -23.77 23.18
CA LEU A 92 -5.88 -23.20 22.22
C LEU A 92 -5.29 -21.97 21.49
N ILE A 93 -4.56 -21.13 22.21
CA ILE A 93 -3.86 -19.98 21.63
C ILE A 93 -2.73 -20.43 20.70
N MET A 94 -2.01 -21.49 21.07
CA MET A 94 -0.93 -22.04 20.24
C MET A 94 -1.46 -22.67 18.95
N GLU A 95 -2.57 -23.40 19.02
CA GLU A 95 -3.25 -23.98 17.85
C GLU A 95 -3.76 -22.89 16.88
N GLN A 96 -4.37 -21.82 17.41
CA GLN A 96 -4.78 -20.67 16.59
C GLN A 96 -3.60 -19.96 15.91
N GLN A 97 -2.44 -19.89 16.56
CA GLN A 97 -1.24 -19.30 15.98
C GLN A 97 -0.63 -20.17 14.88
N ASP A 98 -0.68 -21.50 15.04
CA ASP A 98 -0.21 -22.44 14.02
C ASP A 98 -1.06 -22.37 12.74
N ASP A 99 -2.40 -22.31 12.89
CA ASP A 99 -3.31 -22.07 11.75
C ASP A 99 -3.01 -20.75 11.04
N GLN A 100 -2.68 -19.70 11.80
CA GLN A 100 -2.35 -18.39 11.25
C GLN A 100 -0.99 -18.39 10.54
N LEU A 101 -0.02 -19.15 11.04
CA LEU A 101 1.27 -19.37 10.39
C LEU A 101 1.10 -20.13 9.07
N ASP A 102 0.23 -21.14 9.00
CA ASP A 102 0.01 -21.91 7.78
C ASP A 102 -0.64 -21.05 6.67
N LEU A 103 -1.58 -20.17 7.04
CA LEU A 103 -2.14 -19.15 6.14
C LEU A 103 -1.08 -18.18 5.61
N VAL A 104 -0.17 -17.72 6.48
CA VAL A 104 0.93 -16.83 6.09
C VAL A 104 1.94 -17.57 5.20
N LEU A 105 2.25 -18.83 5.48
CA LEU A 105 3.11 -19.68 4.67
C LEU A 105 2.50 -19.92 3.28
N GLY A 106 1.19 -20.19 3.20
CA GLY A 106 0.46 -20.29 1.93
C GLY A 106 0.53 -19.00 1.12
N SER A 107 0.37 -17.84 1.78
CA SER A 107 0.49 -16.53 1.13
C SER A 107 1.92 -16.27 0.63
N SER A 108 2.94 -16.71 1.38
CA SER A 108 4.35 -16.63 0.97
C SER A 108 4.66 -17.52 -0.23
N ALA A 109 4.07 -18.72 -0.31
CA ALA A 109 4.19 -19.61 -1.45
C ALA A 109 3.58 -18.98 -2.73
N VAL A 110 2.43 -18.32 -2.61
CA VAL A 110 1.80 -17.59 -3.71
C VAL A 110 2.67 -16.42 -4.16
N LEU A 111 3.18 -15.62 -3.22
CA LEU A 111 4.12 -14.52 -3.51
C LEU A 111 5.38 -15.01 -4.23
N LYS A 112 5.95 -16.14 -3.81
CA LYS A 112 7.10 -16.76 -4.46
C LYS A 112 6.78 -17.20 -5.89
N SER A 113 5.61 -17.81 -6.10
CA SER A 113 5.14 -18.20 -7.43
C SER A 113 4.95 -16.99 -8.35
N MET A 114 4.27 -15.94 -7.86
CA MET A 114 4.08 -14.69 -8.59
C MET A 114 5.41 -14.00 -8.90
N SER A 115 6.32 -13.92 -7.94
CA SER A 115 7.66 -13.34 -8.15
C SER A 115 8.46 -14.10 -9.19
N THR A 116 8.31 -15.43 -9.25
CA THR A 116 8.98 -16.26 -10.26
C THR A 116 8.38 -16.03 -11.64
N GLN A 117 7.05 -15.94 -11.75
CA GLN A 117 6.36 -15.59 -12.99
C GLN A 117 6.77 -14.20 -13.50
N ILE A 118 6.80 -13.19 -12.62
CA ILE A 118 7.27 -11.84 -12.95
C ILE A 118 8.72 -11.89 -13.45
N GLY A 119 9.58 -12.68 -12.80
CA GLY A 119 10.97 -12.86 -13.24
C GLY A 119 11.07 -13.42 -14.66
N ASN A 120 10.31 -14.48 -14.96
CA ASN A 120 10.30 -15.11 -16.29
C ASN A 120 9.76 -14.15 -17.36
N GLU A 121 8.66 -13.44 -17.08
CA GLU A 121 8.08 -12.45 -17.99
C GLU A 121 9.05 -11.29 -18.25
N LEU A 122 9.79 -10.83 -17.23
CA LEU A 122 10.82 -9.81 -17.40
C LEU A 122 11.99 -10.31 -18.27
N GLU A 123 12.38 -11.57 -18.16
CA GLU A 123 13.41 -12.17 -19.00
C GLU A 123 12.93 -12.30 -20.46
N GLU A 124 11.68 -12.69 -20.68
CA GLU A 124 11.05 -12.71 -22.01
C GLU A 124 10.96 -11.30 -22.61
N GLN A 125 10.55 -10.32 -21.81
CA GLN A 125 10.52 -8.91 -22.23
C GLN A 125 11.92 -8.35 -22.51
N ALA A 126 12.96 -8.81 -21.82
CA ALA A 126 14.33 -8.41 -22.13
C ALA A 126 14.76 -8.91 -23.52
N VAL A 127 14.37 -10.13 -23.90
CA VAL A 127 14.60 -10.67 -25.24
C VAL A 127 13.80 -9.90 -26.29
N MET A 128 12.51 -9.64 -26.04
CA MET A 128 11.67 -8.84 -26.95
C MET A 128 12.21 -7.41 -27.12
N LEU A 129 12.78 -6.82 -26.07
CA LEU A 129 13.37 -5.48 -26.13
C LEU A 129 14.64 -5.45 -27.00
N ASP A 130 15.45 -6.52 -26.96
CA ASP A 130 16.61 -6.66 -27.84
C ASP A 130 16.19 -6.76 -29.32
N GLU A 131 15.17 -7.58 -29.61
CA GLU A 131 14.58 -7.67 -30.96
C GLU A 131 13.99 -6.33 -31.43
N PHE A 132 13.27 -5.64 -30.55
CA PHE A 132 12.76 -4.29 -30.83
C PHE A 132 13.89 -3.30 -31.10
N SER A 133 14.99 -3.38 -30.34
CA SER A 133 16.17 -2.54 -30.55
C SER A 133 16.81 -2.81 -31.92
N HIS A 134 16.88 -4.08 -32.33
CA HIS A 134 17.31 -4.46 -33.68
C HIS A 134 16.37 -3.94 -34.78
N GLU A 135 15.06 -3.99 -34.57
CA GLU A 135 14.08 -3.43 -35.51
C GLU A 135 14.19 -1.91 -35.61
N LEU A 136 14.45 -1.22 -34.49
CA LEU A 136 14.72 0.21 -34.45
C LEU A 136 16.00 0.56 -35.22
N ASP A 137 17.08 -0.18 -35.06
CA ASP A 137 18.32 0.03 -35.81
C ASP A 137 18.10 -0.13 -37.33
N ASN A 138 17.33 -1.13 -37.74
CA ASN A 138 16.96 -1.31 -39.14
C ASN A 138 16.08 -0.15 -39.65
N THR A 139 15.14 0.31 -38.84
CA THR A 139 14.30 1.48 -39.14
C THR A 139 15.14 2.74 -39.26
N HIS A 140 16.12 2.94 -38.39
CA HIS A 140 17.07 4.05 -38.46
C HIS A 140 17.89 3.99 -39.76
N SER A 141 18.42 2.82 -40.12
CA SER A 141 19.19 2.64 -41.37
C SER A 141 18.33 2.92 -42.63
N ARG A 142 17.06 2.50 -42.59
CA ARG A 142 16.07 2.83 -43.62
C ARG A 142 15.79 4.32 -43.69
N LEU A 143 15.59 4.97 -42.54
CA LEU A 143 15.40 6.42 -42.44
C LEU A 143 16.62 7.18 -42.96
N ASP A 144 17.83 6.81 -42.57
CA ASP A 144 19.07 7.41 -43.09
C ASP A 144 19.18 7.26 -44.60
N SER A 145 18.78 6.09 -45.12
CA SER A 145 18.77 5.84 -46.56
C SER A 145 17.74 6.71 -47.28
N THR A 146 16.55 6.91 -46.71
CA THR A 146 15.53 7.80 -47.28
C THR A 146 15.95 9.26 -47.16
N LEU A 147 16.54 9.69 -46.05
CA LEU A 147 17.11 11.02 -45.87
C LEU A 147 18.24 11.29 -46.87
N LYS A 148 19.16 10.34 -47.09
CA LYS A 148 20.19 10.44 -48.14
C LYS A 148 19.57 10.52 -49.53
N LYS A 149 18.51 9.76 -49.82
CA LYS A 149 17.78 9.86 -51.09
C LYS A 149 17.09 11.21 -51.23
N LEU A 150 16.50 11.75 -50.17
CA LEU A 150 15.89 13.08 -50.16
C LEU A 150 16.93 14.18 -50.37
N ALA A 151 18.06 14.13 -49.68
CA ALA A 151 19.19 15.05 -49.88
C ALA A 151 19.73 14.93 -51.32
N LYS A 152 19.86 13.70 -51.82
CA LYS A 152 20.28 13.45 -53.20
C LYS A 152 19.25 13.96 -54.20
N VAL A 153 17.95 13.77 -54.00
CA VAL A 153 16.88 14.28 -54.86
C VAL A 153 16.82 15.81 -54.80
N SER A 154 16.99 16.40 -53.62
CA SER A 154 17.12 17.84 -53.40
C SER A 154 18.33 18.42 -54.14
N HIS A 155 19.43 17.67 -54.24
CA HIS A 155 20.59 18.08 -55.02
C HIS A 155 20.50 17.65 -56.51
N MET A 156 19.74 16.60 -56.82
CA MET A 156 19.48 16.04 -58.16
C MET A 156 18.26 16.64 -58.86
N THR A 157 17.53 17.57 -58.22
CA THR A 157 16.89 18.70 -58.92
C THR A 157 17.98 19.64 -59.46
N SER A 158 18.84 19.00 -60.24
CA SER A 158 19.64 19.39 -61.37
C SER A 158 19.74 20.87 -61.62
N ALA A 159 20.44 21.58 -60.74
CA ALA A 159 20.98 22.89 -61.10
C ALA A 159 21.60 22.81 -62.50
N ARG A 160 22.39 21.77 -62.82
CA ARG A 160 23.00 21.62 -64.16
C ARG A 160 22.02 21.40 -65.32
N ARG A 161 20.96 20.58 -65.19
CA ARG A 161 19.98 20.42 -66.29
C ARG A 161 19.05 21.64 -66.39
N GLN A 162 18.62 22.20 -65.27
CA GLN A 162 17.83 23.43 -65.25
C GLN A 162 18.61 24.59 -65.88
N TRP A 163 19.88 24.78 -65.50
CA TRP A 163 20.76 25.77 -66.14
C TRP A 163 20.97 25.51 -67.63
N CYS A 164 21.11 24.25 -68.06
CA CYS A 164 21.22 23.92 -69.48
C CYS A 164 19.94 24.29 -70.26
N VAL A 165 18.75 23.97 -69.71
CA VAL A 165 17.46 24.35 -70.31
C VAL A 165 17.31 25.87 -70.39
N ILE A 166 17.67 26.59 -69.32
CA ILE A 166 17.65 28.07 -69.29
C ILE A 166 18.55 28.64 -70.39
N VAL A 167 19.78 28.14 -70.54
CA VAL A 167 20.72 28.62 -71.58
C VAL A 167 20.18 28.34 -72.98
N ILE A 168 19.65 27.15 -73.25
CA ILE A 168 19.06 26.81 -74.56
C ILE A 168 17.87 27.73 -74.88
N LEU A 169 16.98 27.96 -73.91
CA LEU A 169 15.82 28.84 -74.08
C LEU A 169 16.25 30.28 -74.34
N LEU A 170 17.33 30.76 -73.69
CA LEU A 170 17.91 32.08 -73.91
C LEU A 170 18.49 32.23 -75.33
N ILE A 171 19.19 31.21 -75.84
CA ILE A 171 19.70 31.21 -77.22
C ILE A 171 18.56 31.29 -78.23
N ILE A 172 17.50 30.50 -78.05
CA ILE A 172 16.31 30.53 -78.93
C ILE A 172 15.65 31.91 -78.88
N LEU A 173 15.52 32.51 -77.70
CA LEU A 173 14.99 33.86 -77.52
C LEU A 173 15.81 34.90 -78.30
N ILE A 174 17.15 34.86 -78.20
CA ILE A 174 18.03 35.76 -78.96
C ILE A 174 17.84 35.56 -80.47
N MET A 175 17.75 34.31 -80.91
CA MET A 175 17.57 33.99 -82.33
C MET A 175 16.26 34.58 -82.87
N VAL A 176 15.17 34.46 -82.11
CA VAL A 176 13.87 35.07 -82.43
C VAL A 176 13.95 36.60 -82.43
N LEU A 177 14.63 37.22 -81.46
CA LEU A 177 14.80 38.67 -81.41
C LEU A 177 15.58 39.22 -82.60
N ILE A 178 16.65 38.53 -83.02
CA ILE A 178 17.40 38.90 -84.23
C ILE A 178 16.47 38.81 -85.43
N LEU A 179 15.75 37.71 -85.59
CA LEU A 179 14.82 37.49 -86.70
C LEU A 179 13.75 38.61 -86.75
N LEU A 180 13.18 38.98 -85.61
CA LEU A 180 12.21 40.08 -85.48
C LEU A 180 12.84 41.43 -85.84
N PHE A 181 14.04 41.74 -85.36
CA PHE A 181 14.69 43.03 -85.67
C PHE A 181 15.14 43.13 -87.13
N THR A 182 15.48 42.00 -87.76
CA THR A 182 15.88 41.95 -89.17
C THR A 182 14.70 41.93 -90.15
N LEU A 183 13.51 41.51 -89.70
CA LEU A 183 12.28 41.45 -90.49
C LEU A 183 11.48 42.75 -90.36
#